data_AF-X6LPC1-F1
#
_entry.id   AF-X6LPC1-F1
#
_cell.length_a   1.000
_cell.length_b   1.000
_cell.length_c   1.000
_cell.angle_alpha   90.00
_cell.angle_beta   90.00
_cell.angle_gamma   90.00
#
_symmetry.space_group_name_H-M   'P 1'
#
loop_
_entity.id
_entity.type
_entity.pdbx_description
1 polymer ?
#
loop_
_entity_poly.entity_id
_entity_poly.type
_entity_poly.pdbx_seq_one_letter_code
_entity_poly.pdbx_strand_id
1 'polypeptide(L)'
;DTIPSAISYLYASKIITPQNNANVDVNAELLKLFLSLQSPLKAVNLKPNKRLQNNDENQHQFPTFVKILKEPRLQSDELLYDECKNVESYLKVGEFKKDIDDFFQSNNQHRLMLQYQHKSNDLTQYFQIKSILENAHHTYSLNNRNNPKLIIFIVYNMRILHPFPIIFSRKWKMVFIESLTSDAPTLLKELCAPNSLPIEQIAHDQSSAHVHIYYFMLIGLQCGFYRLKFSNLIKVRFELTNLFGSRLLEMQNVMLQRLQRIIRKTALMDDLILDFSFQQTMQTKQRNNYTKECQFVVDSVTQKKQQKKIFLQAIQNKTESTRQLENIFLQSAGNASLIPLIEWDEVWGKQLHLYNVKVDYEALFPFSWNFHVWCFERIDKILDMEIFLFSTITHTNFRPKNNTISSNEDVEKSANRLRNILQTCNEPFTLLNKCNHQNCEYYTKDVIRGKYHMYIKLQGDDQLCACIKGIVFCMVWLVSGKNNRIHIPMIESVFYHFDNVIVQFVLLLSLCKNDINLSDIIETLSKADKKPLDQLMAVAVTLTNYFLECVPQENALQEFMCKMAMACDAVIIILKFWREKQKQNKIEIKSRRKV
;
A
#
# COMPACT_ATOMS: atom_id res chain seq x y z
N ASP A 1 2.82 -38.64 14.74
CA ASP A 1 1.88 -39.37 13.86
C ASP A 1 2.26 -39.37 12.38
N THR A 2 2.56 -38.21 11.78
CA THR A 2 2.93 -38.15 10.34
C THR A 2 4.10 -39.09 9.98
N ILE A 3 5.22 -39.03 10.70
CA ILE A 3 6.39 -39.90 10.43
C ILE A 3 6.06 -41.40 10.62
N PRO A 4 5.48 -41.85 11.76
CA PRO A 4 5.03 -43.23 11.90
C PRO A 4 4.08 -43.70 10.80
N SER A 5 3.15 -42.83 10.36
CA SER A 5 2.24 -43.15 9.26
C SER A 5 2.95 -43.28 7.91
N ALA A 6 3.97 -42.45 7.65
CA ALA A 6 4.79 -42.52 6.44
C ALA A 6 5.59 -43.83 6.39
N ILE A 7 6.21 -44.22 7.51
CA ILE A 7 6.93 -45.50 7.63
C ILE A 7 5.96 -46.66 7.39
N SER A 8 4.79 -46.62 8.03
CA SER A 8 3.74 -47.64 7.86
C SER A 8 3.25 -47.72 6.41
N TYR A 9 3.15 -46.59 5.73
CA TYR A 9 2.80 -46.51 4.30
C TYR A 9 3.87 -47.19 3.44
N LEU A 10 5.15 -46.95 3.69
CA LEU A 10 6.26 -47.56 2.92
C LEU A 10 6.30 -49.09 3.08
N TYR A 11 6.11 -49.59 4.31
CA TYR A 11 5.99 -51.03 4.56
C TYR A 11 4.78 -51.64 3.85
N ALA A 12 3.63 -50.99 3.96
CA ALA A 12 2.41 -51.46 3.33
C ALA A 12 2.45 -51.46 1.79
N SER A 13 3.19 -50.51 1.23
CA SER A 13 3.41 -50.40 -0.22
C SER A 13 4.47 -51.39 -0.73
N LYS A 14 5.04 -52.21 0.17
CA LYS A 14 6.13 -53.15 -0.10
C LYS A 14 7.40 -52.47 -0.67
N ILE A 15 7.53 -51.16 -0.47
CA ILE A 15 8.74 -50.40 -0.83
C ILE A 15 9.87 -50.79 0.12
N ILE A 16 9.52 -50.98 1.39
CA ILE A 16 10.40 -51.52 2.43
C ILE A 16 9.84 -52.88 2.84
N THR A 17 10.63 -53.95 2.74
CA THR A 17 10.28 -55.28 3.25
C THR A 17 11.33 -55.75 4.24
N PRO A 18 10.97 -56.54 5.26
CA PRO A 18 11.93 -57.09 6.23
C PRO A 18 13.11 -57.83 5.59
N GLN A 19 12.90 -58.38 4.38
CA GLN A 19 13.91 -59.10 3.59
C GLN A 19 14.78 -58.17 2.71
N ASN A 20 14.30 -56.98 2.32
CA ASN A 20 15.05 -55.99 1.50
C ASN A 20 15.68 -54.85 2.32
N ASN A 21 15.55 -54.88 3.66
CA ASN A 21 16.06 -53.84 4.55
C ASN A 21 17.59 -53.60 4.43
N ALA A 22 18.35 -54.52 3.84
CA ALA A 22 19.78 -54.35 3.58
C ALA A 22 20.11 -53.46 2.36
N ASN A 23 19.18 -53.29 1.41
CA ASN A 23 19.43 -52.60 0.12
C ASN A 23 18.59 -51.33 -0.10
N VAL A 24 17.50 -51.12 0.65
CA VAL A 24 16.65 -49.93 0.50
C VAL A 24 16.98 -48.91 1.59
N ASP A 25 17.47 -47.73 1.20
CA ASP A 25 17.64 -46.61 2.11
C ASP A 25 16.26 -46.05 2.50
N VAL A 26 15.76 -46.50 3.64
CA VAL A 26 14.48 -46.05 4.24
C VAL A 26 14.43 -44.53 4.36
N ASN A 27 15.56 -43.86 4.64
CA ASN A 27 15.60 -42.41 4.75
C ASN A 27 15.41 -41.74 3.38
N ALA A 28 15.99 -42.30 2.32
CA ALA A 28 15.81 -41.78 0.96
C ALA A 28 14.34 -41.88 0.49
N GLU A 29 13.67 -42.99 0.79
CA GLU A 29 12.25 -43.17 0.43
C GLU A 29 11.30 -42.32 1.28
N LEU A 30 11.61 -42.14 2.57
CA LEU A 30 10.90 -41.16 3.41
C LEU A 30 11.09 -39.74 2.87
N LEU A 31 12.32 -39.36 2.49
CA LEU A 31 12.60 -38.05 1.90
C LEU A 31 11.80 -37.84 0.62
N LYS A 32 11.76 -38.82 -0.30
CA LYS A 32 10.92 -38.72 -1.52
C LYS A 32 9.45 -38.46 -1.20
N LEU A 33 8.88 -39.14 -0.20
CA LEU A 33 7.50 -38.90 0.22
C LEU A 33 7.29 -37.47 0.70
N PHE A 34 8.18 -36.95 1.56
CA PHE A 34 8.06 -35.60 2.10
C PHE A 34 8.40 -34.49 1.09
N LEU A 35 9.31 -34.74 0.14
CA LEU A 35 9.64 -33.80 -0.94
C LEU A 35 8.40 -33.48 -1.79
N SER A 36 7.56 -34.47 -2.06
CA SER A 36 6.29 -34.27 -2.79
C SER A 36 5.27 -33.39 -2.04
N LEU A 37 5.50 -33.14 -0.75
CA LEU A 37 4.66 -32.31 0.12
C LEU A 37 5.30 -30.95 0.42
N GLN A 38 6.49 -30.69 -0.13
CA GLN A 38 7.24 -29.47 0.13
C GLN A 38 6.72 -28.30 -0.74
N SER A 39 6.69 -27.10 -0.16
CA SER A 39 6.49 -25.87 -0.92
C SER A 39 7.68 -25.63 -1.85
N PRO A 40 7.48 -25.30 -3.13
CA PRO A 40 8.55 -24.84 -4.03
C PRO A 40 9.42 -23.76 -3.37
N LEU A 41 8.79 -22.76 -2.71
CA LEU A 41 9.49 -21.70 -1.99
C LEU A 41 10.45 -22.19 -0.89
N LYS A 42 10.06 -23.23 -0.14
CA LYS A 42 10.93 -23.80 0.92
C LYS A 42 12.09 -24.61 0.36
N ALA A 43 11.93 -25.16 -0.83
CA ALA A 43 12.99 -25.93 -1.46
C ALA A 43 14.08 -25.04 -2.05
N VAL A 44 13.73 -23.84 -2.51
CA VAL A 44 14.70 -22.81 -2.94
C VAL A 44 15.58 -22.36 -1.77
N ASN A 45 15.02 -22.24 -0.57
CA ASN A 45 15.73 -21.80 0.65
C ASN A 45 16.60 -22.90 1.31
N LEU A 46 16.40 -24.17 0.95
CA LEU A 46 17.31 -25.21 1.40
C LEU A 46 18.57 -25.12 0.54
N LYS A 47 19.67 -24.58 1.09
CA LYS A 47 21.01 -24.77 0.50
C LYS A 47 21.14 -26.24 0.09
N PRO A 48 21.62 -26.57 -1.11
CA PRO A 48 21.70 -27.94 -1.58
C PRO A 48 22.60 -28.71 -0.62
N ASN A 49 21.97 -29.43 0.30
CA ASN A 49 22.67 -30.38 1.14
C ASN A 49 23.28 -31.38 0.16
N LYS A 50 24.61 -31.53 0.15
CA LYS A 50 25.33 -32.41 -0.81
C LYS A 50 24.73 -33.83 -0.88
N ARG A 51 24.05 -34.29 0.17
CA ARG A 51 23.33 -35.58 0.22
C ARG A 51 22.08 -35.65 -0.68
N LEU A 52 21.45 -34.53 -1.02
CA LEU A 52 20.26 -34.47 -1.89
C LEU A 52 20.60 -34.36 -3.39
N GLN A 53 21.87 -34.10 -3.74
CA GLN A 53 22.35 -33.96 -5.13
C GLN A 53 22.67 -35.29 -5.82
N ASN A 54 22.84 -36.39 -5.07
CA ASN A 54 23.26 -37.67 -5.65
C ASN A 54 22.14 -38.47 -6.33
N ASN A 55 20.90 -37.97 -6.29
CA ASN A 55 19.77 -38.58 -7.00
C ASN A 55 19.36 -37.64 -8.16
N ASP A 56 19.42 -38.16 -9.39
CA ASP A 56 19.11 -37.52 -10.68
C ASP A 56 18.53 -36.10 -10.62
N GLU A 57 19.25 -35.12 -11.20
CA GLU A 57 18.83 -33.71 -11.29
C GLU A 57 17.43 -33.49 -11.92
N ASN A 58 16.89 -34.49 -12.61
CA ASN A 58 15.55 -34.49 -13.18
C ASN A 58 14.42 -34.91 -12.21
N GLN A 59 14.71 -35.43 -11.01
CA GLN A 59 13.69 -35.89 -10.06
C GLN A 59 13.10 -34.79 -9.17
N HIS A 60 13.71 -33.59 -9.11
CA HIS A 60 13.27 -32.49 -8.25
C HIS A 60 12.24 -31.54 -8.90
N GLN A 61 11.50 -32.00 -9.91
CA GLN A 61 10.39 -31.21 -10.47
C GLN A 61 9.20 -31.24 -9.52
N PHE A 62 8.82 -30.08 -8.98
CA PHE A 62 7.56 -29.94 -8.23
C PHE A 62 6.39 -30.38 -9.11
N PRO A 63 5.51 -31.27 -8.60
CA PRO A 63 4.37 -31.75 -9.38
C PRO A 63 3.42 -30.58 -9.65
N THR A 64 3.23 -30.25 -10.93
CA THR A 64 2.14 -29.36 -11.35
C THR A 64 0.83 -30.12 -11.32
N PHE A 65 -0.28 -29.41 -11.12
CA PHE A 65 -1.60 -30.04 -11.16
C PHE A 65 -1.86 -30.75 -12.49
N VAL A 66 -1.39 -30.17 -13.60
CA VAL A 66 -1.44 -30.78 -14.93
C VAL A 66 -0.67 -32.10 -14.99
N LYS A 67 0.51 -32.19 -14.36
CA LYS A 67 1.31 -33.43 -14.33
C LYS A 67 0.61 -34.54 -13.55
N ILE A 68 -0.13 -34.21 -12.49
CA ILE A 68 -0.94 -35.18 -11.73
C ILE A 68 -2.12 -35.67 -12.59
N LEU A 69 -2.73 -34.79 -13.37
CA LEU A 69 -3.84 -35.15 -14.26
C LEU A 69 -3.41 -35.98 -15.48
N LYS A 70 -2.16 -35.83 -15.92
CA LYS A 70 -1.56 -36.57 -17.06
C LYS A 70 -0.95 -37.93 -16.67
N GLU A 71 -1.26 -38.49 -15.49
CA GLU A 71 -0.79 -39.84 -15.14
C GLU A 71 -1.20 -40.87 -16.23
N PRO A 72 -0.34 -41.85 -16.55
CA PRO A 72 -0.18 -42.42 -17.91
C PRO A 72 -1.30 -43.32 -18.43
N ARG A 73 -2.52 -43.26 -17.90
CA ARG A 73 -3.64 -44.14 -18.32
C ARG A 73 -4.94 -43.42 -18.68
N LEU A 74 -4.99 -42.09 -18.64
CA LEU A 74 -6.19 -41.30 -18.92
C LEU A 74 -5.87 -40.16 -19.89
N GLN A 75 -5.84 -40.48 -21.19
CA GLN A 75 -5.68 -39.49 -22.26
C GLN A 75 -7.02 -38.76 -22.48
N SER A 76 -7.20 -37.62 -21.84
CA SER A 76 -8.18 -36.61 -22.25
C SER A 76 -7.53 -35.24 -22.11
N ASP A 77 -7.36 -34.53 -23.22
CA ASP A 77 -6.54 -33.31 -23.32
C ASP A 77 -7.26 -32.03 -22.85
N GLU A 78 -8.54 -32.08 -22.49
CA GLU A 78 -9.25 -30.90 -21.96
C GLU A 78 -9.36 -30.90 -20.45
N LEU A 79 -8.81 -29.85 -19.86
CA LEU A 79 -8.61 -29.65 -18.43
C LEU A 79 -9.72 -28.72 -17.91
N LEU A 80 -10.97 -29.18 -17.91
CA LEU A 80 -12.07 -28.37 -17.35
C LEU A 80 -12.09 -28.48 -15.83
N TYR A 81 -11.62 -27.43 -15.18
CA TYR A 81 -11.78 -27.22 -13.73
C TYR A 81 -13.27 -27.15 -13.30
N ASP A 82 -14.18 -26.98 -14.26
CA ASP A 82 -15.62 -26.83 -14.07
C ASP A 82 -16.32 -28.10 -13.54
N GLU A 83 -15.70 -29.27 -13.62
CA GLU A 83 -16.28 -30.53 -13.11
C GLU A 83 -15.99 -30.80 -11.62
N CYS A 84 -15.37 -29.84 -10.92
CA CYS A 84 -14.96 -30.04 -9.53
C CYS A 84 -16.12 -29.85 -8.55
N LYS A 85 -16.47 -30.90 -7.79
CA LYS A 85 -17.58 -30.86 -6.84
C LYS A 85 -17.10 -30.38 -5.46
N ASN A 86 -17.76 -29.36 -4.90
CA ASN A 86 -17.48 -28.89 -3.55
C ASN A 86 -18.20 -29.78 -2.53
N VAL A 87 -17.47 -30.38 -1.60
CA VAL A 87 -18.06 -31.25 -0.58
C VAL A 87 -19.01 -30.49 0.37
N GLU A 88 -18.82 -29.18 0.55
CA GLU A 88 -19.72 -28.34 1.36
C GLU A 88 -21.08 -28.11 0.70
N SER A 89 -21.23 -28.42 -0.59
CA SER A 89 -22.52 -28.31 -1.29
C SER A 89 -23.50 -29.43 -0.93
N TYR A 90 -23.01 -30.53 -0.35
CA TYR A 90 -23.85 -31.65 0.08
C TYR A 90 -24.45 -31.36 1.45
N LEU A 91 -25.77 -31.26 1.52
CA LEU A 91 -26.48 -31.01 2.78
C LEU A 91 -26.57 -32.28 3.63
N LYS A 92 -26.55 -33.46 3.00
CA LYS A 92 -26.66 -34.76 3.67
C LYS A 92 -25.58 -35.73 3.22
N VAL A 93 -25.06 -36.51 4.17
CA VAL A 93 -24.08 -37.59 3.90
C VAL A 93 -24.62 -38.61 2.89
N GLY A 94 -25.93 -38.87 2.89
CA GLY A 94 -26.56 -39.79 1.94
C GLY A 94 -26.50 -39.30 0.49
N GLU A 95 -26.59 -37.99 0.25
CA GLU A 95 -26.45 -37.39 -1.09
C GLU A 95 -25.02 -37.53 -1.59
N PHE A 96 -24.04 -37.21 -0.73
CA PHE A 96 -22.64 -37.40 -1.04
C PHE A 96 -22.33 -38.87 -1.37
N LYS A 97 -22.77 -39.81 -0.52
CA LYS A 97 -22.55 -41.24 -0.73
C LYS A 97 -23.16 -41.72 -2.05
N LYS A 98 -24.39 -41.29 -2.36
CA LYS A 98 -25.05 -41.63 -3.62
C LYS A 98 -24.23 -41.15 -4.82
N ASP A 99 -23.75 -39.91 -4.80
CA ASP A 99 -22.90 -39.37 -5.87
C ASP A 99 -21.59 -40.16 -6.05
N ILE A 100 -20.99 -40.64 -4.95
CA ILE A 100 -19.80 -41.51 -5.00
C ILE A 100 -20.14 -42.87 -5.60
N ASP A 101 -21.25 -43.47 -5.18
CA ASP A 101 -21.71 -44.77 -5.70
C ASP A 101 -22.02 -44.66 -7.21
N ASP A 102 -22.71 -43.60 -7.64
CA ASP A 102 -23.03 -43.29 -9.04
C ASP A 102 -21.74 -43.14 -9.87
N PHE A 103 -20.71 -42.45 -9.34
CA PHE A 103 -19.40 -42.35 -10.00
C PHE A 103 -18.74 -43.71 -10.24
N PHE A 104 -18.76 -44.59 -9.24
CA PHE A 104 -18.16 -45.93 -9.36
C PHE A 104 -18.98 -46.87 -10.26
N GLN A 105 -20.30 -46.67 -10.37
CA GLN A 105 -21.16 -47.43 -11.28
C GLN A 105 -21.12 -46.91 -12.72
N SER A 106 -20.76 -45.64 -12.92
CA SER A 106 -20.66 -45.03 -14.25
C SER A 106 -19.56 -45.69 -15.08
N ASN A 107 -19.85 -46.04 -16.33
CA ASN A 107 -18.82 -46.51 -17.27
C ASN A 107 -18.03 -45.35 -17.91
N ASN A 108 -18.64 -44.16 -17.98
CA ASN A 108 -18.11 -43.04 -18.77
C ASN A 108 -17.23 -42.09 -17.94
N GLN A 109 -17.36 -42.11 -16.61
CA GLN A 109 -16.59 -41.23 -15.73
C GLN A 109 -15.41 -41.96 -15.13
N HIS A 110 -14.20 -41.67 -15.60
CA HIS A 110 -12.99 -42.27 -15.04
C HIS A 110 -12.34 -41.43 -13.93
N ARG A 111 -12.82 -40.20 -13.74
CA ARG A 111 -12.24 -39.22 -12.81
C ARG A 111 -13.32 -38.57 -11.96
N LEU A 112 -13.04 -38.42 -10.67
CA LEU A 112 -13.84 -37.64 -9.73
C LEU A 112 -12.94 -36.63 -9.03
N MET A 113 -13.32 -35.35 -9.08
CA MET A 113 -12.60 -34.28 -8.40
C MET A 113 -13.48 -33.67 -7.31
N LEU A 114 -12.97 -33.68 -6.07
CA LEU A 114 -13.66 -33.17 -4.90
C LEU A 114 -12.86 -32.05 -4.24
N GLN A 115 -13.53 -31.00 -3.78
CA GLN A 115 -12.93 -29.91 -3.01
C GLN A 115 -13.44 -29.90 -1.57
N TYR A 116 -12.52 -29.80 -0.62
CA TYR A 116 -12.81 -29.67 0.80
C TYR A 116 -12.06 -28.48 1.38
N GLN A 117 -12.76 -27.63 2.14
CA GLN A 117 -12.18 -26.47 2.79
C GLN A 117 -11.92 -26.77 4.27
N HIS A 118 -10.65 -26.81 4.67
CA HIS A 118 -10.29 -27.03 6.07
C HIS A 118 -10.47 -25.73 6.88
N LYS A 119 -11.43 -25.72 7.82
CA LYS A 119 -11.84 -24.53 8.59
C LYS A 119 -11.48 -24.57 10.08
N SER A 120 -11.32 -25.75 10.67
CA SER A 120 -11.12 -25.93 12.13
C SER A 120 -10.32 -27.20 12.44
N ASN A 121 -9.89 -27.37 13.70
CA ASN A 121 -9.26 -28.61 14.18
C ASN A 121 -10.18 -29.84 14.16
N ASP A 122 -11.48 -29.66 13.98
CA ASP A 122 -12.39 -30.79 13.84
C ASP A 122 -12.24 -31.43 12.45
N LEU A 123 -11.75 -32.67 12.44
CA LEU A 123 -11.50 -33.47 11.24
C LEU A 123 -12.60 -34.50 11.01
N THR A 124 -13.67 -34.49 11.80
CA THR A 124 -14.76 -35.48 11.72
C THR A 124 -15.33 -35.55 10.31
N GLN A 125 -15.63 -34.39 9.71
CA GLN A 125 -16.13 -34.33 8.34
C GLN A 125 -15.11 -34.91 7.34
N TYR A 126 -13.83 -34.54 7.45
CA TYR A 126 -12.78 -35.07 6.59
C TYR A 126 -12.66 -36.60 6.69
N PHE A 127 -12.65 -37.15 7.90
CA PHE A 127 -12.56 -38.60 8.10
C PHE A 127 -13.81 -39.34 7.61
N GLN A 128 -15.00 -38.76 7.76
CA GLN A 128 -16.22 -39.32 7.19
C GLN A 128 -16.16 -39.37 5.66
N ILE A 129 -15.77 -38.27 5.00
CA ILE A 129 -15.59 -38.21 3.54
C ILE A 129 -14.57 -39.26 3.10
N LYS A 130 -13.40 -39.27 3.74
CA LYS A 130 -12.33 -40.21 3.44
C LYS A 130 -12.79 -41.66 3.56
N SER A 131 -13.50 -42.00 4.63
CA SER A 131 -14.03 -43.35 4.87
C SER A 131 -15.03 -43.78 3.79
N ILE A 132 -15.94 -42.88 3.37
CA ILE A 132 -16.89 -43.16 2.30
C ILE A 132 -16.16 -43.46 0.99
N LEU A 133 -15.19 -42.62 0.62
CA LEU A 133 -14.41 -42.80 -0.60
C LEU A 133 -13.60 -44.10 -0.59
N GLU A 134 -12.95 -44.43 0.53
CA GLU A 134 -12.16 -45.65 0.66
C GLU A 134 -13.03 -46.92 0.60
N ASN A 135 -14.20 -46.90 1.24
CA ASN A 135 -15.14 -48.03 1.22
C ASN A 135 -15.73 -48.26 -0.16
N ALA A 136 -16.15 -47.19 -0.85
CA ALA A 136 -16.67 -47.27 -2.20
C ALA A 136 -15.60 -47.77 -3.19
N HIS A 137 -14.39 -47.23 -3.10
CA HIS A 137 -13.25 -47.71 -3.90
C HIS A 137 -12.92 -49.17 -3.61
N HIS A 138 -12.93 -49.60 -2.34
CA HIS A 138 -12.65 -50.99 -1.99
C HIS A 138 -13.66 -51.94 -2.63
N THR A 139 -14.94 -51.64 -2.48
CA THR A 139 -16.04 -52.41 -3.07
C THR A 139 -15.92 -52.49 -4.59
N TYR A 140 -15.63 -51.37 -5.24
CA TYR A 140 -15.38 -51.32 -6.68
C TYR A 140 -14.17 -52.16 -7.11
N SER A 141 -13.04 -52.04 -6.39
CA SER A 141 -11.79 -52.73 -6.74
C SER A 141 -11.85 -54.25 -6.64
N LEU A 142 -12.74 -54.79 -5.81
CA LEU A 142 -12.98 -56.24 -5.74
C LEU A 142 -13.67 -56.76 -7.00
N ASN A 143 -14.56 -55.96 -7.58
CA ASN A 143 -15.44 -56.40 -8.68
C ASN A 143 -14.90 -56.02 -10.07
N ASN A 144 -14.18 -54.90 -10.20
CA ASN A 144 -13.85 -54.31 -11.51
C ASN A 144 -12.36 -53.94 -11.64
N ARG A 145 -11.48 -54.94 -11.82
CA ARG A 145 -10.02 -54.72 -11.94
C ARG A 145 -9.58 -54.04 -13.24
N ASN A 146 -10.41 -54.08 -14.29
CA ASN A 146 -10.02 -53.65 -15.64
C ASN A 146 -10.39 -52.20 -15.99
N ASN A 147 -11.14 -51.50 -15.13
CA ASN A 147 -11.55 -50.11 -15.38
C ASN A 147 -11.07 -49.20 -14.24
N PRO A 148 -9.85 -48.64 -14.31
CA PRO A 148 -9.33 -47.82 -13.22
C PRO A 148 -10.12 -46.51 -13.08
N LYS A 149 -10.45 -46.17 -11.84
CA LYS A 149 -11.08 -44.90 -11.46
C LYS A 149 -10.08 -44.05 -10.67
N LEU A 150 -9.98 -42.76 -10.99
CA LEU A 150 -9.12 -41.81 -10.30
C LEU A 150 -9.97 -40.86 -9.46
N ILE A 151 -9.64 -40.76 -8.17
CA ILE A 151 -10.22 -39.75 -7.27
C ILE A 151 -9.14 -38.74 -6.93
N ILE A 152 -9.42 -37.46 -7.17
CA ILE A 152 -8.57 -36.34 -6.76
C ILE A 152 -9.31 -35.58 -5.68
N PHE A 153 -8.74 -35.59 -4.48
CA PHE A 153 -9.32 -34.88 -3.34
C PHE A 153 -8.47 -33.65 -2.99
N ILE A 154 -8.97 -32.48 -3.35
CA ILE A 154 -8.31 -31.19 -3.16
C ILE A 154 -8.69 -30.65 -1.80
N VAL A 155 -7.69 -30.49 -0.93
CA VAL A 155 -7.86 -29.92 0.41
C VAL A 155 -7.31 -28.50 0.44
N TYR A 156 -8.21 -27.52 0.56
CA TYR A 156 -7.83 -26.12 0.77
C TYR A 156 -7.53 -25.87 2.24
N ASN A 157 -6.25 -25.67 2.54
CA ASN A 157 -5.80 -25.30 3.87
C ASN A 157 -5.84 -23.77 4.04
N MET A 158 -6.98 -23.25 4.49
CA MET A 158 -7.27 -21.80 4.52
C MET A 158 -6.77 -21.07 5.78
N ARG A 159 -6.33 -21.79 6.83
CA ARG A 159 -5.97 -21.19 8.13
C ARG A 159 -4.65 -21.74 8.68
N ILE A 160 -3.78 -20.82 9.13
CA ILE A 160 -2.47 -21.14 9.71
C ILE A 160 -2.60 -21.69 11.14
N LEU A 161 -3.62 -21.25 11.87
CA LEU A 161 -3.84 -21.64 13.28
C LEU A 161 -4.17 -23.14 13.44
N HIS A 162 -4.69 -23.76 12.39
CA HIS A 162 -5.13 -25.16 12.38
C HIS A 162 -4.59 -25.82 11.11
N PRO A 163 -3.31 -26.23 11.10
CA PRO A 163 -2.73 -26.86 9.93
C PRO A 163 -3.39 -28.21 9.66
N PHE A 164 -3.69 -28.48 8.39
CA PHE A 164 -4.21 -29.78 7.99
C PHE A 164 -3.19 -30.90 8.32
N PRO A 165 -3.58 -31.94 9.08
CA PRO A 165 -2.65 -32.98 9.47
C PRO A 165 -2.37 -33.93 8.30
N ILE A 166 -1.09 -34.13 8.03
CA ILE A 166 -0.63 -35.08 7.02
C ILE A 166 -0.53 -36.45 7.68
N ILE A 167 -1.45 -37.35 7.34
CA ILE A 167 -1.45 -38.74 7.81
C ILE A 167 -1.48 -39.66 6.59
N PHE A 168 -0.37 -40.33 6.34
CA PHE A 168 -0.25 -41.23 5.21
C PHE A 168 -1.12 -42.47 5.42
N SER A 169 -1.73 -42.94 4.34
CA SER A 169 -2.56 -44.14 4.35
C SER A 169 -2.38 -44.88 3.05
N ARG A 170 -2.55 -46.21 3.09
CA ARG A 170 -2.21 -47.13 1.99
C ARG A 170 -2.91 -46.80 0.67
N LYS A 171 -4.03 -46.07 0.71
CA LYS A 171 -4.90 -45.80 -0.44
C LYS A 171 -4.67 -44.43 -1.08
N TRP A 172 -3.96 -43.52 -0.41
CA TRP A 172 -3.85 -42.12 -0.85
C TRP A 172 -2.39 -41.72 -1.08
N LYS A 173 -2.12 -41.21 -2.29
CA LYS A 173 -0.90 -40.48 -2.61
C LYS A 173 -1.14 -39.01 -2.32
N MET A 174 -0.45 -38.46 -1.33
CA MET A 174 -0.56 -37.04 -0.98
C MET A 174 0.48 -36.24 -1.74
N VAL A 175 0.08 -35.08 -2.28
CA VAL A 175 0.94 -34.16 -3.00
C VAL A 175 0.58 -32.73 -2.59
N PHE A 176 1.59 -31.90 -2.38
CA PHE A 176 1.39 -30.47 -2.17
C PHE A 176 1.47 -29.75 -3.51
N ILE A 177 0.46 -28.92 -3.77
CA ILE A 177 0.38 -28.12 -4.98
C ILE A 177 0.13 -26.68 -4.55
N GLU A 178 1.02 -25.78 -4.95
CA GLU A 178 0.94 -24.36 -4.58
C GLU A 178 -0.12 -23.62 -5.41
N SER A 179 -0.20 -23.92 -6.70
CA SER A 179 -1.24 -23.42 -7.59
C SER A 179 -1.81 -24.55 -8.43
N LEU A 180 -3.13 -24.58 -8.53
CA LEU A 180 -3.86 -25.52 -9.40
C LEU A 180 -3.87 -25.05 -10.86
N THR A 181 -3.31 -23.87 -11.15
CA THR A 181 -3.03 -23.38 -12.51
C THR A 181 -1.75 -24.03 -13.08
N SER A 182 -1.65 -24.13 -14.40
CA SER A 182 -0.62 -24.93 -15.09
C SER A 182 0.83 -24.45 -14.90
N ASP A 183 1.07 -23.18 -14.56
CA ASP A 183 2.35 -22.53 -14.87
C ASP A 183 3.18 -22.05 -13.65
N ALA A 184 2.70 -22.22 -12.42
CA ALA A 184 3.28 -21.51 -11.26
C ALA A 184 4.72 -21.91 -10.82
N PRO A 185 5.16 -23.19 -10.82
CA PRO A 185 6.42 -23.55 -10.15
C PRO A 185 7.70 -23.20 -10.92
N THR A 186 7.65 -23.16 -12.25
CA THR A 186 8.84 -22.95 -13.10
C THR A 186 9.35 -21.51 -13.01
N LEU A 187 8.44 -20.55 -12.79
CA LEU A 187 8.70 -19.10 -12.80
C LEU A 187 9.43 -18.54 -11.58
N LEU A 188 9.23 -19.13 -10.40
CA LEU A 188 9.86 -18.66 -9.15
C LEU A 188 11.38 -18.85 -9.17
N LYS A 189 11.87 -19.91 -9.84
CA LYS A 189 13.30 -20.20 -9.94
C LYS A 189 14.03 -19.21 -10.87
N GLU A 190 13.35 -18.72 -11.90
CA GLU A 190 13.88 -17.71 -12.83
C GLU A 190 13.86 -16.30 -12.23
N LEU A 191 12.84 -15.97 -11.43
CA LEU A 191 12.71 -14.70 -10.71
C LEU A 191 13.81 -14.47 -9.65
N CYS A 192 14.29 -15.54 -9.01
CA CYS A 192 15.34 -15.48 -7.99
C CYS A 192 16.77 -15.60 -8.56
N ALA A 193 16.92 -15.74 -9.88
CA ALA A 193 18.23 -15.86 -10.49
C ALA A 193 18.97 -14.50 -10.47
N PRO A 194 20.25 -14.44 -10.03
CA PRO A 194 21.00 -13.20 -9.89
C PRO A 194 21.20 -12.39 -11.20
N ASN A 195 20.90 -12.99 -12.36
CA ASN A 195 21.09 -12.40 -13.69
C ASN A 195 19.77 -12.03 -14.40
N SER A 196 18.65 -11.87 -13.70
CA SER A 196 17.37 -11.49 -14.33
C SER A 196 17.49 -10.11 -15.03
N LEU A 197 17.18 -10.05 -16.33
CA LEU A 197 17.27 -8.85 -17.18
C LEU A 197 16.36 -7.69 -16.69
N PRO A 198 16.67 -6.42 -17.02
CA PRO A 198 15.79 -5.27 -16.77
C PRO A 198 14.43 -5.41 -17.48
N ILE A 199 13.33 -4.94 -16.86
CA ILE A 199 11.94 -5.04 -17.37
C ILE A 199 11.79 -4.50 -18.80
N GLU A 200 12.55 -3.47 -19.16
CA GLU A 200 12.51 -2.84 -20.48
C GLU A 200 12.91 -3.81 -21.61
N GLN A 201 13.73 -4.82 -21.32
CA GLN A 201 14.07 -5.88 -22.27
C GLN A 201 13.06 -7.05 -22.20
N ILE A 202 12.50 -7.33 -21.02
CA ILE A 202 11.46 -8.37 -20.79
C ILE A 202 10.15 -8.03 -21.52
N ALA A 203 9.77 -6.75 -21.61
CA ALA A 203 8.54 -6.32 -22.30
C ALA A 203 8.64 -6.40 -23.83
N HIS A 204 9.86 -6.40 -24.38
CA HIS A 204 10.11 -6.46 -25.82
C HIS A 204 10.53 -7.85 -26.31
N ASP A 205 10.99 -8.73 -25.41
CA ASP A 205 11.41 -10.08 -25.75
C ASP A 205 10.22 -11.05 -25.68
N GLN A 206 9.83 -11.62 -26.83
CA GLN A 206 8.68 -12.51 -26.97
C GLN A 206 8.93 -13.94 -26.46
N SER A 207 9.99 -14.17 -25.68
CA SER A 207 10.24 -15.48 -25.09
C SER A 207 9.20 -15.80 -24.01
N SER A 208 8.65 -17.02 -24.07
CA SER A 208 7.46 -17.40 -23.29
C SER A 208 7.64 -17.20 -21.78
N ALA A 209 8.79 -17.53 -21.21
CA ALA A 209 9.04 -17.42 -19.77
C ALA A 209 8.91 -15.99 -19.21
N HIS A 210 9.41 -14.98 -19.93
CA HIS A 210 9.41 -13.58 -19.54
C HIS A 210 8.01 -12.95 -19.55
N VAL A 211 7.19 -13.32 -20.54
CA VAL A 211 5.77 -12.94 -20.61
C VAL A 211 5.00 -13.47 -19.40
N HIS A 212 5.30 -14.70 -18.96
CA HIS A 212 4.63 -15.29 -17.79
C HIS A 212 5.06 -14.62 -16.48
N ILE A 213 6.29 -14.15 -16.34
CA ILE A 213 6.77 -13.42 -15.14
C ILE A 213 6.00 -12.11 -15.00
N TYR A 214 5.90 -11.37 -16.10
CA TYR A 214 5.11 -10.15 -16.18
C TYR A 214 3.63 -10.42 -15.85
N TYR A 215 3.06 -11.49 -16.39
CA TYR A 215 1.68 -11.91 -16.10
C TYR A 215 1.47 -12.32 -14.63
N PHE A 216 2.43 -13.00 -14.01
CA PHE A 216 2.34 -13.42 -12.62
C PHE A 216 2.45 -12.23 -11.66
N MET A 217 3.34 -11.27 -11.94
CA MET A 217 3.40 -10.04 -11.16
C MET A 217 2.13 -9.18 -11.37
N LEU A 218 1.57 -9.16 -12.58
CA LEU A 218 0.27 -8.53 -12.85
C LEU A 218 -0.87 -9.20 -12.07
N ILE A 219 -0.93 -10.53 -12.04
CA ILE A 219 -1.91 -11.28 -11.23
C ILE A 219 -1.68 -11.00 -9.75
N GLY A 220 -0.44 -10.97 -9.28
CA GLY A 220 -0.08 -10.62 -7.90
C GLY A 220 -0.55 -9.22 -7.52
N LEU A 221 -0.33 -8.24 -8.39
CA LEU A 221 -0.84 -6.87 -8.24
C LEU A 221 -2.36 -6.85 -8.27
N GLN A 222 -3.01 -7.51 -9.23
CA GLN A 222 -4.47 -7.63 -9.31
C GLN A 222 -5.08 -8.27 -8.06
N CYS A 223 -4.45 -9.31 -7.51
CA CYS A 223 -4.83 -9.93 -6.24
C CYS A 223 -4.63 -8.99 -5.05
N GLY A 224 -3.55 -8.20 -5.04
CA GLY A 224 -3.32 -7.13 -4.06
C GLY A 224 -4.40 -6.04 -4.14
N PHE A 225 -4.76 -5.63 -5.35
CA PHE A 225 -5.88 -4.73 -5.57
C PHE A 225 -7.20 -5.34 -5.12
N TYR A 226 -7.48 -6.60 -5.45
CA TYR A 226 -8.73 -7.28 -5.07
C TYR A 226 -8.93 -7.37 -3.55
N ARG A 227 -7.83 -7.43 -2.80
CA ARG A 227 -7.80 -7.52 -1.35
C ARG A 227 -7.81 -6.15 -0.65
N LEU A 228 -7.63 -5.05 -1.37
CA LEU A 228 -7.96 -3.71 -0.85
C LEU A 228 -9.45 -3.68 -0.51
N LYS A 229 -9.81 -3.36 0.73
CA LYS A 229 -11.21 -3.08 1.08
C LYS A 229 -11.63 -1.75 0.44
N PHE A 230 -12.26 -1.80 -0.73
CA PHE A 230 -12.94 -0.64 -1.31
C PHE A 230 -14.14 -0.28 -0.43
N SER A 231 -14.34 1.01 -0.12
CA SER A 231 -15.67 1.47 0.32
C SER A 231 -16.69 1.08 -0.76
N ASN A 232 -17.94 0.84 -0.36
CA ASN A 232 -19.06 0.32 -1.17
C ASN A 232 -19.41 1.13 -2.45
N LEU A 233 -18.59 2.11 -2.83
CA LEU A 233 -18.79 3.06 -3.91
C LEU A 233 -18.22 2.63 -5.26
N ILE A 234 -17.50 1.50 -5.36
CA ILE A 234 -16.87 1.06 -6.62
C ILE A 234 -17.26 -0.39 -6.92
N LYS A 235 -17.82 -0.65 -8.11
CA LYS A 235 -17.94 -2.00 -8.69
C LYS A 235 -16.56 -2.47 -9.15
N VAL A 236 -15.73 -2.87 -8.18
CA VAL A 236 -14.27 -3.16 -8.27
C VAL A 236 -13.87 -4.04 -9.47
N ARG A 237 -14.71 -5.01 -9.83
CA ARG A 237 -14.37 -6.01 -10.85
C ARG A 237 -14.42 -5.50 -12.29
N PHE A 238 -15.20 -4.44 -12.58
CA PHE A 238 -15.38 -3.94 -13.95
C PHE A 238 -14.43 -2.78 -14.28
N GLU A 239 -14.08 -1.96 -13.29
CA GLU A 239 -13.16 -0.84 -13.50
C GLU A 239 -11.69 -1.24 -13.48
N LEU A 240 -11.28 -2.25 -12.69
CA LEU A 240 -9.87 -2.69 -12.65
C LEU A 240 -9.41 -3.29 -13.98
N THR A 241 -10.26 -4.04 -14.68
CA THR A 241 -9.96 -4.62 -15.99
C THR A 241 -9.80 -3.54 -17.08
N ASN A 242 -10.55 -2.43 -16.97
CA ASN A 242 -10.39 -1.26 -17.83
C ASN A 242 -9.23 -0.35 -17.38
N LEU A 243 -8.88 -0.35 -16.09
CA LEU A 243 -7.73 0.36 -15.53
C LEU A 243 -6.42 -0.25 -16.05
N PHE A 244 -6.27 -1.57 -16.16
CA PHE A 244 -4.99 -2.15 -16.62
C PHE A 244 -4.75 -2.12 -18.15
N GLY A 245 -5.39 -1.21 -18.88
CA GLY A 245 -5.11 -0.93 -20.31
C GLY A 245 -3.86 -0.06 -20.56
N SER A 246 -3.63 0.33 -21.83
CA SER A 246 -2.39 0.97 -22.30
C SER A 246 -1.94 2.25 -21.58
N ARG A 247 -2.86 3.01 -20.96
CA ARG A 247 -2.53 4.24 -20.21
C ARG A 247 -1.88 4.00 -18.85
N LEU A 248 -1.98 2.79 -18.31
CA LEU A 248 -1.47 2.47 -16.97
C LEU A 248 -0.24 1.55 -17.00
N LEU A 249 0.38 1.40 -18.18
CA LEU A 249 1.65 0.69 -18.32
C LEU A 249 2.74 1.34 -17.47
N GLU A 250 2.81 2.67 -17.43
CA GLU A 250 3.78 3.41 -16.60
C GLU A 250 3.56 3.13 -15.10
N MET A 251 2.31 3.12 -14.65
CA MET A 251 1.96 2.81 -13.27
C MET A 251 2.23 1.36 -12.90
N GLN A 252 1.88 0.42 -13.79
CA GLN A 252 2.24 -0.97 -13.63
C GLN A 252 3.75 -1.11 -13.48
N ASN A 253 4.53 -0.46 -14.35
CA ASN A 253 5.98 -0.47 -14.28
C ASN A 253 6.49 0.08 -12.95
N VAL A 254 5.93 1.19 -12.45
CA VAL A 254 6.27 1.73 -11.12
C VAL A 254 5.97 0.72 -10.01
N MET A 255 4.80 0.09 -10.01
CA MET A 255 4.44 -0.92 -9.02
C MET A 255 5.31 -2.18 -9.10
N LEU A 256 5.63 -2.63 -10.30
CA LEU A 256 6.51 -3.76 -10.56
C LEU A 256 7.93 -3.47 -10.05
N GLN A 257 8.48 -2.30 -10.37
CA GLN A 257 9.78 -1.85 -9.87
C GLN A 257 9.80 -1.78 -8.33
N ARG A 258 8.72 -1.28 -7.72
CA ARG A 258 8.57 -1.24 -6.25
C ARG A 258 8.56 -2.64 -5.65
N LEU A 259 7.79 -3.56 -6.23
CA LEU A 259 7.70 -4.95 -5.79
C LEU A 259 9.06 -5.66 -5.92
N GLN A 260 9.77 -5.47 -7.04
CA GLN A 260 11.11 -6.02 -7.23
C GLN A 260 12.11 -5.50 -6.19
N ARG A 261 12.08 -4.20 -5.86
CA ARG A 261 12.95 -3.65 -4.81
C ARG A 261 12.68 -4.30 -3.45
N ILE A 262 11.42 -4.53 -3.10
CA ILE A 262 11.08 -5.24 -1.85
C ILE A 262 11.61 -6.66 -1.88
N ILE A 263 11.30 -7.42 -2.93
CA ILE A 263 11.72 -8.82 -3.07
C ILE A 263 13.25 -8.96 -2.99
N ARG A 264 13.98 -8.06 -3.66
CA ARG A 264 15.46 -8.04 -3.59
C ARG A 264 15.97 -7.70 -2.20
N LYS A 265 15.36 -6.73 -1.52
CA LYS A 265 15.75 -6.35 -0.15
C LYS A 265 15.52 -7.49 0.84
N THR A 266 14.38 -8.19 0.73
CA THR A 266 14.08 -9.36 1.56
C THR A 266 15.02 -10.52 1.27
N ALA A 267 15.35 -10.76 -0.01
CA ALA A 267 16.30 -11.81 -0.39
C ALA A 267 17.72 -11.55 0.16
N LEU A 268 18.18 -10.29 0.16
CA LEU A 268 19.50 -9.92 0.69
C LEU A 268 19.60 -9.99 2.22
N MET A 269 18.49 -9.76 2.94
CA MET A 269 18.46 -9.85 4.40
C MET A 269 18.51 -11.31 4.89
N ASP A 270 17.92 -12.24 4.14
CA ASP A 270 17.95 -13.67 4.45
C ASP A 270 19.37 -14.27 4.33
N ASP A 271 20.27 -13.66 3.54
CA ASP A 271 21.67 -14.09 3.44
C ASP A 271 22.55 -13.63 4.62
N LEU A 272 22.18 -12.54 5.31
CA LEU A 272 22.96 -11.95 6.41
C LEU A 272 22.56 -12.48 7.80
N ILE A 273 21.33 -12.99 7.96
CA ILE A 273 20.81 -13.53 9.23
C ILE A 273 20.97 -15.06 9.22
N LEU A 274 22.22 -15.53 9.19
CA LEU A 274 22.53 -16.96 9.22
C LEU A 274 23.10 -17.45 10.57
N ASP A 275 23.18 -16.58 11.57
CA ASP A 275 23.56 -16.96 12.94
C ASP A 275 22.52 -16.50 13.96
N PHE A 276 22.11 -17.46 14.81
CA PHE A 276 21.18 -17.39 15.95
C PHE A 276 19.68 -17.68 15.72
N SER A 277 19.31 -18.93 16.03
CA SER A 277 18.01 -19.38 16.59
C SER A 277 16.71 -19.03 15.84
N PHE A 278 16.72 -19.10 14.51
CA PHE A 278 15.64 -18.61 13.65
C PHE A 278 14.51 -19.61 13.29
N GLN A 279 14.45 -20.80 13.92
CA GLN A 279 13.54 -21.87 13.47
C GLN A 279 12.10 -21.79 14.01
N GLN A 280 11.83 -21.09 15.12
CA GLN A 280 10.47 -21.00 15.69
C GLN A 280 9.66 -19.80 15.16
N THR A 281 10.31 -18.69 14.83
CA THR A 281 9.64 -17.46 14.31
C THR A 281 9.30 -17.55 12.81
N MET A 282 9.94 -18.47 12.09
CA MET A 282 9.81 -18.65 10.63
C MET A 282 8.54 -19.39 10.18
N GLN A 283 7.91 -20.18 11.06
CA GLN A 283 6.71 -20.96 10.68
C GLN A 283 5.45 -20.07 10.49
N THR A 284 5.45 -18.86 11.04
CA THR A 284 4.32 -17.92 10.96
C THR A 284 4.43 -16.85 9.87
N LYS A 285 5.63 -16.55 9.34
CA LYS A 285 5.85 -15.39 8.44
C LYS A 285 5.81 -15.71 6.93
N GLN A 286 6.43 -16.79 6.43
CA GLN A 286 6.81 -16.85 5.01
C GLN A 286 5.73 -17.24 3.97
N ARG A 287 4.72 -18.05 4.29
CA ARG A 287 3.74 -18.48 3.24
C ARG A 287 2.71 -17.42 2.86
N ASN A 288 2.62 -16.35 3.65
CA ASN A 288 1.79 -15.19 3.38
C ASN A 288 2.56 -14.06 2.66
N ASN A 289 3.87 -14.20 2.42
CA ASN A 289 4.72 -13.06 2.05
C ASN A 289 4.42 -12.51 0.66
N TYR A 290 4.46 -13.29 -0.43
CA TYR A 290 4.32 -12.69 -1.77
C TYR A 290 2.97 -11.97 -1.98
N THR A 291 1.83 -12.58 -1.63
CA THR A 291 0.54 -11.90 -1.76
C THR A 291 0.39 -10.75 -0.76
N LYS A 292 0.97 -10.81 0.44
CA LYS A 292 0.99 -9.67 1.37
C LYS A 292 1.99 -8.59 0.98
N GLU A 293 3.07 -8.93 0.27
CA GLU A 293 4.08 -8.01 -0.26
C GLU A 293 3.52 -7.31 -1.48
N CYS A 294 2.84 -8.01 -2.39
CA CYS A 294 2.04 -7.43 -3.46
C CYS A 294 0.92 -6.56 -2.88
N GLN A 295 0.20 -7.03 -1.85
CA GLN A 295 -0.76 -6.22 -1.12
C GLN A 295 -0.10 -4.97 -0.54
N PHE A 296 1.08 -5.12 0.06
CA PHE A 296 1.79 -4.03 0.71
C PHE A 296 2.31 -3.00 -0.28
N VAL A 297 2.83 -3.42 -1.44
CA VAL A 297 3.20 -2.52 -2.54
C VAL A 297 1.97 -1.77 -3.01
N VAL A 298 0.87 -2.48 -3.22
CA VAL A 298 -0.41 -1.86 -3.61
C VAL A 298 -0.87 -0.90 -2.51
N ASP A 299 -0.87 -1.28 -1.23
CA ASP A 299 -1.30 -0.47 -0.09
C ASP A 299 -0.41 0.77 0.11
N SER A 300 0.90 0.64 -0.08
CA SER A 300 1.88 1.73 0.06
C SER A 300 1.78 2.72 -1.09
N VAL A 301 1.52 2.25 -2.32
CA VAL A 301 1.35 3.10 -3.51
C VAL A 301 -0.07 3.70 -3.57
N THR A 302 -1.08 3.02 -3.06
CA THR A 302 -2.49 3.48 -3.07
C THR A 302 -2.93 4.16 -1.77
N GLN A 303 -2.04 4.25 -0.78
CA GLN A 303 -2.12 4.93 0.53
C GLN A 303 -3.55 5.35 0.97
N LYS A 304 -4.24 4.47 1.71
CA LYS A 304 -5.59 4.66 2.31
C LYS A 304 -6.66 5.15 1.31
N LYS A 305 -7.92 5.29 1.76
CA LYS A 305 -9.06 5.75 0.93
C LYS A 305 -8.83 7.09 0.18
N GLN A 306 -7.83 7.87 0.59
CA GLN A 306 -7.67 9.29 0.29
C GLN A 306 -7.05 9.58 -1.06
N GLN A 307 -6.00 8.84 -1.45
CA GLN A 307 -5.30 9.03 -2.73
C GLN A 307 -6.00 8.31 -3.89
N LYS A 308 -6.93 7.43 -3.55
CA LYS A 308 -7.68 6.59 -4.49
C LYS A 308 -8.53 7.40 -5.47
N LYS A 309 -9.13 8.51 -5.03
CA LYS A 309 -9.93 9.37 -5.91
C LYS A 309 -9.07 10.22 -6.83
N ILE A 310 -7.96 10.78 -6.34
CA ILE A 310 -6.97 11.47 -7.20
C ILE A 310 -6.47 10.53 -8.27
N PHE A 311 -6.10 9.31 -7.88
CA PHE A 311 -5.66 8.27 -8.80
C PHE A 311 -6.70 8.03 -9.89
N LEU A 312 -7.95 7.75 -9.52
CA LEU A 312 -9.04 7.51 -10.49
C LEU A 312 -9.35 8.75 -11.34
N GLN A 313 -9.32 9.95 -10.78
CA GLN A 313 -9.57 11.20 -11.49
C GLN A 313 -8.43 11.58 -12.45
N ALA A 314 -7.17 11.36 -12.07
CA ALA A 314 -6.00 11.58 -12.92
C ALA A 314 -6.06 10.68 -14.16
N ILE A 315 -6.49 9.43 -13.99
CA ILE A 315 -6.64 8.45 -15.07
C ILE A 315 -7.81 8.79 -16.01
N GLN A 316 -8.91 9.31 -15.45
CA GLN A 316 -10.15 9.54 -16.19
C GLN A 316 -10.18 10.90 -16.94
N ASN A 317 -9.50 11.94 -16.45
CA ASN A 317 -9.63 13.30 -16.97
C ASN A 317 -8.45 13.79 -17.83
N LYS A 318 -8.77 14.45 -18.96
CA LYS A 318 -7.80 14.87 -20.00
C LYS A 318 -7.26 16.31 -19.88
N THR A 319 -7.53 17.03 -18.79
CA THR A 319 -7.07 18.42 -18.64
C THR A 319 -5.55 18.51 -18.43
N GLU A 320 -4.95 19.66 -18.72
CA GLU A 320 -3.51 19.89 -18.48
C GLU A 320 -3.15 19.79 -16.98
N SER A 321 -4.02 20.31 -16.10
CA SER A 321 -3.88 20.15 -14.64
C SER A 321 -3.85 18.67 -14.24
N THR A 322 -4.76 17.84 -14.78
CA THR A 322 -4.81 16.41 -14.45
C THR A 322 -3.61 15.63 -14.97
N ARG A 323 -3.06 15.98 -16.14
CA ARG A 323 -1.79 15.39 -16.63
C ARG A 323 -0.60 15.74 -15.76
N GLN A 324 -0.52 16.99 -15.28
CA GLN A 324 0.56 17.38 -14.38
C GLN A 324 0.47 16.63 -13.04
N LEU A 325 -0.74 16.44 -12.50
CA LEU A 325 -0.95 15.63 -11.29
C LEU A 325 -0.63 14.15 -11.54
N GLU A 326 -0.99 13.59 -12.70
CA GLU A 326 -0.63 12.22 -13.08
C GLU A 326 0.89 12.01 -13.09
N ASN A 327 1.64 12.91 -13.73
CA ASN A 327 3.09 12.83 -13.75
C ASN A 327 3.70 12.96 -12.34
N ILE A 328 3.22 13.91 -11.53
CA ILE A 328 3.65 14.04 -10.13
C ILE A 328 3.36 12.75 -9.37
N PHE A 329 2.19 12.14 -9.57
CA PHE A 329 1.83 10.88 -8.95
C PHE A 329 2.82 9.77 -9.34
N LEU A 330 3.04 9.54 -10.64
CA LEU A 330 3.89 8.44 -11.13
C LEU A 330 5.34 8.57 -10.66
N GLN A 331 5.92 9.77 -10.78
CA GLN A 331 7.29 10.04 -10.33
C GLN A 331 7.44 9.92 -8.81
N SER A 332 6.41 10.33 -8.06
CA SER A 332 6.38 10.18 -6.60
C SER A 332 6.27 8.71 -6.21
N ALA A 333 5.34 7.98 -6.84
CA ALA A 333 5.12 6.55 -6.66
C ALA A 333 6.38 5.73 -6.97
N GLY A 334 7.26 6.16 -7.87
CA GLY A 334 8.56 5.53 -8.13
C GLY A 334 9.67 5.84 -7.12
N ASN A 335 9.54 6.95 -6.37
CA ASN A 335 10.59 7.49 -5.51
C ASN A 335 10.55 6.94 -4.07
N ALA A 336 11.50 6.07 -3.72
CA ALA A 336 11.57 5.43 -2.41
C ALA A 336 11.88 6.38 -1.24
N SER A 337 12.46 7.55 -1.51
CA SER A 337 12.71 8.56 -0.47
C SER A 337 11.44 9.31 -0.04
N LEU A 338 10.48 9.48 -0.96
CA LEU A 338 9.23 10.20 -0.70
C LEU A 338 8.14 9.26 -0.15
N ILE A 339 8.10 8.04 -0.68
CA ILE A 339 7.17 6.98 -0.26
C ILE A 339 8.05 5.78 0.11
N PRO A 340 8.52 5.67 1.37
CA PRO A 340 9.32 4.53 1.77
C PRO A 340 8.48 3.26 1.79
N LEU A 341 9.08 2.17 1.29
CA LEU A 341 8.54 0.81 1.43
C LEU A 341 8.97 0.33 2.82
N ILE A 342 8.08 0.42 3.80
CA ILE A 342 8.40 0.12 5.20
C ILE A 342 8.21 -1.36 5.50
N GLU A 343 9.19 -1.99 6.13
CA GLU A 343 9.02 -3.37 6.59
C GLU A 343 8.02 -3.42 7.74
N TRP A 344 7.14 -4.43 7.76
CA TRP A 344 6.10 -4.64 8.79
C TRP A 344 6.63 -4.53 10.23
N ASP A 345 7.92 -4.83 10.43
CA ASP A 345 8.58 -4.84 11.73
C ASP A 345 9.04 -3.42 12.18
N GLU A 346 9.23 -2.45 11.26
CA GLU A 346 9.59 -1.06 11.58
C GLU A 346 8.39 -0.16 11.89
N VAL A 347 7.17 -0.61 11.53
CA VAL A 347 5.91 0.16 11.66
C VAL A 347 5.57 0.51 13.12
N TRP A 348 6.12 -0.22 14.10
CA TRP A 348 5.76 -0.07 15.51
C TRP A 348 6.70 0.85 16.31
N GLY A 349 7.88 1.21 15.79
CA GLY A 349 8.97 1.73 16.64
C GLY A 349 9.44 3.18 16.43
N LYS A 350 9.24 3.80 15.26
CA LYS A 350 9.75 5.15 14.98
C LYS A 350 8.69 6.03 14.32
N GLN A 351 8.67 7.31 14.70
CA GLN A 351 7.72 8.36 14.30
C GLN A 351 7.52 8.44 12.78
N LEU A 352 6.61 7.62 12.24
CA LEU A 352 6.22 7.66 10.85
C LEU A 352 5.07 8.65 10.65
N HIS A 353 5.43 9.93 10.63
CA HIS A 353 4.56 11.02 10.17
C HIS A 353 4.08 10.82 8.71
N LEU A 354 4.70 9.91 7.96
CA LEU A 354 4.34 9.50 6.60
C LEU A 354 3.11 8.59 6.51
N TYR A 355 2.71 7.89 7.59
CA TYR A 355 1.62 6.89 7.56
C TYR A 355 0.38 7.27 8.38
N ASN A 356 0.53 8.25 9.27
CA ASN A 356 -0.57 8.77 10.06
C ASN A 356 -0.94 10.18 9.58
N VAL A 357 -1.49 10.28 8.36
CA VAL A 357 -2.56 11.27 8.20
C VAL A 357 -3.64 10.81 9.18
N LYS A 358 -3.75 11.53 10.30
CA LYS A 358 -4.61 11.14 11.45
C LYS A 358 -6.09 11.08 11.08
N VAL A 359 -6.44 11.38 9.83
CA VAL A 359 -7.74 11.91 9.45
C VAL A 359 -8.13 11.51 8.04
N ASP A 360 -9.36 11.00 7.86
CA ASP A 360 -9.96 10.63 6.58
C ASP A 360 -10.49 11.86 5.79
N TYR A 361 -9.70 12.38 4.84
CA TYR A 361 -10.18 13.30 3.79
C TYR A 361 -9.84 12.80 2.39
N GLU A 362 -10.60 13.23 1.38
CA GLU A 362 -10.24 13.00 -0.01
C GLU A 362 -9.19 14.02 -0.44
N ALA A 363 -7.98 13.56 -0.71
CA ALA A 363 -6.91 14.43 -1.19
C ALA A 363 -7.23 14.91 -2.62
N LEU A 364 -6.69 16.07 -3.01
CA LEU A 364 -6.79 16.65 -4.35
C LEU A 364 -5.44 16.65 -5.09
N PHE A 365 -4.33 16.55 -4.37
CA PHE A 365 -2.97 16.57 -4.90
C PHE A 365 -2.18 15.32 -4.46
N PRO A 366 -1.49 14.61 -5.39
CA PRO A 366 -0.75 13.39 -5.06
C PRO A 366 0.30 13.59 -3.98
N PHE A 367 0.24 12.79 -2.92
CA PHE A 367 1.24 12.78 -1.84
C PHE A 367 1.52 14.16 -1.23
N SER A 368 0.54 15.07 -1.25
CA SER A 368 0.67 16.46 -0.76
C SER A 368 1.21 16.54 0.66
N TRP A 369 0.74 15.65 1.55
CA TRP A 369 1.24 15.58 2.92
C TRP A 369 2.71 15.12 3.00
N ASN A 370 3.11 14.12 2.22
CA ASN A 370 4.51 13.66 2.17
C ASN A 370 5.43 14.78 1.68
N PHE A 371 5.01 15.53 0.66
CA PHE A 371 5.75 16.69 0.17
C PHE A 371 5.82 17.79 1.22
N HIS A 372 4.72 18.08 1.93
CA HIS A 372 4.71 19.07 3.00
C HIS A 372 5.71 18.73 4.11
N VAL A 373 5.66 17.50 4.64
CA VAL A 373 6.61 17.04 5.68
C VAL A 373 8.05 17.14 5.17
N TRP A 374 8.31 16.69 3.95
CA TRP A 374 9.65 16.75 3.36
C TRP A 374 10.14 18.20 3.18
N CYS A 375 9.31 19.10 2.65
CA CYS A 375 9.64 20.51 2.48
C CYS A 375 9.90 21.19 3.82
N PHE A 376 9.06 20.92 4.82
CA PHE A 376 9.21 21.45 6.17
C PHE A 376 10.56 21.07 6.78
N GLU A 377 10.94 19.78 6.74
CA GLU A 377 12.25 19.32 7.22
C GLU A 377 13.43 19.98 6.49
N ARG A 378 13.26 20.34 5.21
CA ARG A 378 14.31 21.01 4.44
C ARG A 378 14.43 22.47 4.80
N ILE A 379 13.32 23.19 4.97
CA ILE A 379 13.34 24.59 5.43
C ILE A 379 13.97 24.67 6.81
N ASP A 380 13.60 23.76 7.71
CA ASP A 380 14.16 23.71 9.07
C ASP A 380 15.69 23.53 9.06
N LYS A 381 16.20 22.57 8.27
CA LYS A 381 17.63 22.36 8.09
C LYS A 381 18.37 23.54 7.48
N ILE A 382 17.73 24.27 6.55
CA ILE A 382 18.32 25.49 5.96
C ILE A 382 18.57 26.53 7.05
N LEU A 383 17.58 26.74 7.92
CA LEU A 383 17.66 27.73 8.99
C LEU A 383 18.63 27.31 10.09
N ASP A 384 18.68 26.02 10.45
CA ASP A 384 19.66 25.49 11.38
C ASP A 384 21.10 25.70 10.88
N MET A 385 21.36 25.46 9.59
CA MET A 385 22.67 25.73 8.99
C MET A 385 23.03 27.21 9.03
N GLU A 386 22.07 28.11 8.79
CA GLU A 386 22.32 29.55 8.87
C GLU A 386 22.62 30.01 10.29
N ILE A 387 21.84 29.54 11.27
CA ILE A 387 22.09 29.86 12.68
C ILE A 387 23.48 29.34 13.06
N PHE A 388 23.86 28.14 12.63
CA PHE A 388 25.20 27.61 12.83
C PHE A 388 26.26 28.54 12.20
N LEU A 389 26.18 28.84 10.90
CA LEU A 389 27.11 29.72 10.20
C LEU A 389 27.21 31.13 10.82
N PHE A 390 26.08 31.73 11.20
CA PHE A 390 26.04 33.03 11.87
C PHE A 390 26.64 32.96 13.27
N SER A 391 26.39 31.90 14.03
CA SER A 391 26.96 31.72 15.38
C SER A 391 28.48 31.50 15.36
N THR A 392 29.01 30.92 14.27
CA THR A 392 30.46 30.74 14.09
C THR A 392 31.15 32.05 13.67
N ILE A 393 30.45 32.93 12.96
CA ILE A 393 30.98 34.21 12.46
C ILE A 393 30.78 35.35 13.48
N THR A 394 29.68 35.31 14.21
CA THR A 394 29.33 36.27 15.25
C THR A 394 29.13 35.48 16.53
N HIS A 395 30.00 35.64 17.55
CA HIS A 395 29.91 34.98 18.86
C HIS A 395 28.67 35.45 19.66
N THR A 396 27.48 35.34 19.07
CA THR A 396 26.21 35.71 19.67
C THR A 396 25.27 34.52 19.53
N ASN A 397 24.82 34.01 20.67
CA ASN A 397 23.86 32.90 20.76
C ASN A 397 22.48 33.37 20.27
N PHE A 398 22.27 33.39 18.96
CA PHE A 398 20.99 33.72 18.35
C PHE A 398 20.11 32.47 18.31
N ARG A 399 19.42 32.18 19.42
CA ARG A 399 18.24 31.30 19.40
C ARG A 399 17.01 32.22 19.28
N PRO A 400 16.24 32.20 18.19
CA PRO A 400 14.99 32.94 18.16
C PRO A 400 14.02 32.28 19.15
N LYS A 401 13.81 32.92 20.30
CA LYS A 401 12.69 32.63 21.20
C LYS A 401 11.41 33.10 20.52
N ASN A 402 10.51 32.15 20.29
CA ASN A 402 9.06 32.25 20.09
C ASN A 402 8.49 33.67 20.20
N ASN A 403 8.27 34.35 19.06
CA ASN A 403 7.26 35.41 18.79
C ASN A 403 7.72 36.47 17.77
N THR A 404 8.96 36.43 17.27
CA THR A 404 9.40 37.34 16.21
C THR A 404 8.76 36.97 14.88
N ILE A 405 7.98 37.88 14.29
CA ILE A 405 7.38 37.70 12.96
C ILE A 405 8.49 37.80 11.90
N SER A 406 8.67 36.75 11.09
CA SER A 406 9.66 36.73 10.02
C SER A 406 9.45 37.87 9.01
N SER A 407 10.54 38.42 8.50
CA SER A 407 10.48 39.45 7.46
C SER A 407 10.04 38.85 6.12
N ASN A 408 9.54 39.68 5.20
CA ASN A 408 9.23 39.20 3.85
C ASN A 408 10.49 38.65 3.15
N GLU A 409 11.64 39.26 3.39
CA GLU A 409 12.93 38.84 2.83
C GLU A 409 13.34 37.45 3.33
N ASP A 410 13.09 37.13 4.61
CA ASP A 410 13.38 35.80 5.16
C ASP A 410 12.53 34.71 4.47
N VAL A 411 11.24 34.99 4.31
CA VAL A 411 10.32 34.05 3.63
C VAL A 411 10.72 33.86 2.17
N GLU A 412 11.08 34.93 1.47
CA GLU A 412 11.52 34.87 0.08
C GLU A 412 12.86 34.12 -0.08
N LYS A 413 13.83 34.34 0.84
CA LYS A 413 15.09 33.59 0.89
C LYS A 413 14.85 32.09 1.08
N SER A 414 14.01 31.72 2.05
CA SER A 414 13.62 30.32 2.27
C SER A 414 12.97 29.71 1.04
N ALA A 415 12.04 30.44 0.41
CA ALA A 415 11.34 29.97 -0.79
C ALA A 415 12.29 29.75 -1.98
N ASN A 416 13.24 30.67 -2.20
CA ASN A 416 14.22 30.58 -3.28
C ASN A 416 15.20 29.42 -3.05
N ARG A 417 15.62 29.18 -1.80
CA ARG A 417 16.48 28.03 -1.48
C ARG A 417 15.75 26.71 -1.61
N LEU A 418 14.53 26.62 -1.09
CA LEU A 418 13.71 25.43 -1.28
C LEU A 418 13.48 25.15 -2.76
N ARG A 419 13.21 26.19 -3.56
CA ARG A 419 13.10 26.09 -5.03
C ARG A 419 14.36 25.50 -5.65
N ASN A 420 15.54 25.99 -5.27
CA ASN A 420 16.83 25.48 -5.79
C ASN A 420 17.07 24.03 -5.38
N ILE A 421 16.78 23.65 -4.13
CA ILE A 421 16.88 22.27 -3.66
C ILE A 421 15.93 21.36 -4.45
N LEU A 422 14.69 21.79 -4.66
CA LEU A 422 13.71 21.04 -5.43
C LEU A 422 14.12 20.88 -6.91
N GLN A 423 14.90 21.83 -7.48
CA GLN A 423 15.44 21.72 -8.83
C GLN A 423 16.59 20.71 -8.94
N THR A 424 17.39 20.53 -7.87
CA THR A 424 18.52 19.60 -7.86
C THR A 424 18.17 18.20 -7.36
N CYS A 425 16.97 18.02 -6.81
CA CYS A 425 16.44 16.73 -6.39
C CYS A 425 15.89 15.89 -7.56
N ASN A 426 15.56 14.62 -7.28
CA ASN A 426 14.94 13.70 -8.24
C ASN A 426 13.61 14.25 -8.81
N GLU A 427 13.19 13.71 -9.96
CA GLU A 427 12.04 14.17 -10.76
C GLU A 427 10.76 14.58 -10.01
N PRO A 428 10.22 13.87 -9.00
CA PRO A 428 8.96 14.31 -8.37
C PRO A 428 9.06 15.70 -7.73
N PHE A 429 10.24 16.08 -7.25
CA PHE A 429 10.48 17.37 -6.60
C PHE A 429 10.63 18.51 -7.62
N THR A 430 11.24 18.25 -8.77
CA THR A 430 11.38 19.27 -9.82
C THR A 430 10.01 19.65 -10.42
N LEU A 431 9.05 18.72 -10.43
CA LEU A 431 7.68 18.95 -10.88
C LEU A 431 6.90 19.91 -9.95
N LEU A 432 7.22 19.97 -8.65
CA LEU A 432 6.59 20.91 -7.72
C LEU A 432 6.84 22.37 -8.10
N ASN A 433 8.03 22.67 -8.65
CA ASN A 433 8.38 24.00 -9.13
C ASN A 433 7.61 24.41 -10.39
N LYS A 434 7.02 23.45 -11.12
CA LYS A 434 6.31 23.68 -12.37
C LYS A 434 4.78 23.70 -12.19
N CYS A 435 4.28 23.50 -10.97
CA CYS A 435 2.85 23.41 -10.69
C CYS A 435 2.08 24.65 -11.16
N ASN A 436 1.00 24.44 -11.91
CA ASN A 436 0.09 25.52 -12.29
C ASN A 436 -0.71 26.03 -11.08
N HIS A 437 -1.43 27.13 -11.26
CA HIS A 437 -2.18 27.78 -10.18
C HIS A 437 -3.19 26.82 -9.52
N GLN A 438 -3.97 26.09 -10.33
CA GLN A 438 -4.96 25.12 -9.87
C GLN A 438 -4.34 24.00 -9.03
N ASN A 439 -3.19 23.45 -9.46
CA ASN A 439 -2.48 22.42 -8.72
C ASN A 439 -1.88 22.96 -7.41
N CYS A 440 -1.45 24.22 -7.39
CA CYS A 440 -1.08 24.90 -6.14
C CYS A 440 -2.27 25.06 -5.20
N GLU A 441 -3.48 25.32 -5.71
CA GLU A 441 -4.70 25.34 -4.88
C GLU A 441 -5.00 23.98 -4.26
N TYR A 442 -4.95 22.91 -5.07
CA TYR A 442 -5.16 21.53 -4.60
C TYR A 442 -4.15 21.14 -3.53
N TYR A 443 -2.88 21.44 -3.77
CA TYR A 443 -1.81 21.22 -2.80
C TYR A 443 -2.09 21.96 -1.49
N THR A 444 -2.39 23.26 -1.56
CA THR A 444 -2.61 24.11 -0.38
C THR A 444 -3.80 23.63 0.43
N LYS A 445 -4.93 23.28 -0.23
CA LYS A 445 -6.11 22.73 0.44
C LYS A 445 -5.80 21.43 1.18
N ASP A 446 -5.03 20.53 0.57
CA ASP A 446 -4.66 19.28 1.21
C ASP A 446 -3.73 19.50 2.41
N VAL A 447 -2.76 20.41 2.31
CA VAL A 447 -1.89 20.77 3.44
C VAL A 447 -2.71 21.37 4.58
N ILE A 448 -3.66 22.26 4.28
CA ILE A 448 -4.58 22.83 5.28
C ILE A 448 -5.37 21.73 5.99
N ARG A 449 -5.96 20.80 5.22
CA ARG A 449 -6.73 19.68 5.79
C ARG A 449 -5.86 18.77 6.65
N GLY A 450 -4.66 18.43 6.19
CA GLY A 450 -3.72 17.61 6.97
C GLY A 450 -3.26 18.30 8.26
N LYS A 451 -2.85 19.56 8.16
CA LYS A 451 -2.26 20.33 9.27
C LYS A 451 -3.29 20.75 10.32
N TYR A 452 -4.48 21.16 9.88
CA TYR A 452 -5.50 21.77 10.74
C TYR A 452 -6.77 20.92 10.90
N HIS A 453 -6.66 19.62 10.70
CA HIS A 453 -7.78 18.68 10.78
C HIS A 453 -8.58 18.71 12.10
N MET A 454 -7.97 19.14 13.21
CA MET A 454 -8.68 19.28 14.48
C MET A 454 -9.71 20.43 14.48
N TYR A 455 -9.52 21.42 13.61
CA TYR A 455 -10.37 22.61 13.51
C TYR A 455 -11.32 22.58 12.31
N ILE A 456 -10.96 21.82 11.27
CA ILE A 456 -11.71 21.75 10.02
C ILE A 456 -12.49 20.44 9.98
N LYS A 457 -13.83 20.51 9.97
CA LYS A 457 -14.67 19.33 9.74
C LYS A 457 -14.43 18.80 8.32
N LEU A 458 -14.22 17.49 8.22
CA LEU A 458 -13.83 16.84 6.95
C LEU A 458 -15.03 16.37 6.14
N GLN A 459 -16.18 16.23 6.81
CA GLN A 459 -17.47 15.96 6.22
C GLN A 459 -18.29 17.24 6.31
N GLY A 460 -18.32 18.02 5.23
CA GLY A 460 -19.01 19.31 5.20
C GLY A 460 -18.53 20.24 4.08
N ASP A 461 -19.10 21.43 4.07
CA ASP A 461 -18.81 22.52 3.15
C ASP A 461 -17.31 22.89 3.14
N ASP A 462 -16.68 22.88 1.96
CA ASP A 462 -15.26 23.20 1.76
C ASP A 462 -14.98 24.72 1.86
N GLN A 463 -15.98 25.54 2.19
CA GLN A 463 -15.86 26.99 2.38
C GLN A 463 -14.80 27.37 3.41
N LEU A 464 -14.75 26.71 4.58
CA LEU A 464 -13.74 27.02 5.60
C LEU A 464 -12.31 26.82 5.07
N CYS A 465 -12.08 25.69 4.40
CA CYS A 465 -10.80 25.40 3.76
C CYS A 465 -10.49 26.41 2.64
N ALA A 466 -11.51 26.86 1.89
CA ALA A 466 -11.36 27.89 0.88
C ALA A 466 -10.99 29.27 1.46
N CYS A 467 -11.57 29.67 2.60
CA CYS A 467 -11.17 30.87 3.33
C CYS A 467 -9.69 30.79 3.74
N ILE A 468 -9.28 29.69 4.37
CA ILE A 468 -7.90 29.52 4.84
C ILE A 468 -6.92 29.50 3.66
N LYS A 469 -7.29 28.84 2.54
CA LYS A 469 -6.52 28.90 1.28
C LYS A 469 -6.34 30.35 0.82
N GLY A 470 -7.42 31.15 0.81
CA GLY A 470 -7.36 32.56 0.42
C GLY A 470 -6.45 33.39 1.32
N ILE A 471 -6.45 33.13 2.63
CA ILE A 471 -5.55 33.76 3.60
C ILE A 471 -4.09 33.42 3.31
N VAL A 472 -3.78 32.13 3.10
CA VAL A 472 -2.44 31.67 2.72
C VAL A 472 -1.98 32.33 1.41
N PHE A 473 -2.85 32.42 0.40
CA PHE A 473 -2.53 33.07 -0.87
C PHE A 473 -2.29 34.57 -0.72
N CYS A 474 -3.06 35.25 0.13
CA CYS A 474 -2.78 36.65 0.47
C CYS A 474 -1.42 36.82 1.14
N MET A 475 -1.02 35.90 2.02
CA MET A 475 0.32 35.91 2.63
C MET A 475 1.43 35.62 1.62
N VAL A 476 1.19 34.73 0.65
CA VAL A 476 2.11 34.52 -0.48
C VAL A 476 2.29 35.83 -1.26
N TRP A 477 1.19 36.47 -1.68
CA TRP A 477 1.25 37.73 -2.43
C TRP A 477 1.78 38.90 -1.62
N LEU A 478 1.67 38.87 -0.29
CA LEU A 478 2.29 39.85 0.58
C LEU A 478 3.83 39.79 0.48
N VAL A 479 4.38 38.58 0.39
CA VAL A 479 5.83 38.34 0.32
C VAL A 479 6.32 38.54 -1.11
N SER A 480 5.70 37.87 -2.09
CA SER A 480 6.18 37.88 -3.47
C SER A 480 5.66 39.06 -4.29
N GLY A 481 4.68 39.81 -3.82
CA GLY A 481 3.90 40.72 -4.66
C GLY A 481 2.78 40.00 -5.43
N LYS A 482 1.70 40.74 -5.71
CA LYS A 482 0.43 40.21 -6.27
C LYS A 482 0.55 39.69 -7.72
N ASN A 483 1.52 40.20 -8.48
CA ASN A 483 1.73 39.80 -9.88
C ASN A 483 2.59 38.53 -10.02
N ASN A 484 3.19 38.07 -8.92
CA ASN A 484 4.04 36.90 -8.97
C ASN A 484 3.20 35.62 -8.89
N ARG A 485 3.58 34.64 -9.71
CA ARG A 485 2.92 33.34 -9.78
C ARG A 485 3.11 32.60 -8.46
N ILE A 486 2.00 32.11 -7.90
CA ILE A 486 2.02 31.21 -6.74
C ILE A 486 2.68 29.89 -7.14
N HIS A 487 3.61 29.42 -6.32
CA HIS A 487 4.29 28.14 -6.48
C HIS A 487 4.53 27.47 -5.12
N ILE A 488 4.63 26.13 -5.12
CA ILE A 488 4.72 25.30 -3.91
C ILE A 488 5.84 25.74 -2.94
N PRO A 489 7.07 26.10 -3.38
CA PRO A 489 8.11 26.54 -2.44
C PRO A 489 7.73 27.78 -1.61
N MET A 490 6.94 28.69 -2.20
CA MET A 490 6.50 29.90 -1.51
C MET A 490 5.36 29.59 -0.55
N ILE A 491 4.45 28.68 -0.94
CA ILE A 491 3.39 28.17 -0.06
C ILE A 491 4.00 27.52 1.18
N GLU A 492 4.99 26.64 1.01
CA GLU A 492 5.69 25.97 2.12
C GLU A 492 6.44 26.94 3.01
N SER A 493 7.12 27.93 2.43
CA SER A 493 7.81 28.97 3.20
C SER A 493 6.86 29.83 4.01
N VAL A 494 5.67 30.16 3.46
CA VAL A 494 4.60 30.84 4.19
C VAL A 494 4.06 29.96 5.32
N PHE A 495 3.81 28.67 5.08
CA PHE A 495 3.38 27.74 6.13
C PHE A 495 4.42 27.55 7.23
N TYR A 496 5.71 27.67 6.93
CA TYR A 496 6.78 27.58 7.91
C TYR A 496 6.88 28.88 8.72
N HIS A 497 7.03 30.02 8.05
CA HIS A 497 7.34 31.30 8.72
C HIS A 497 6.12 32.00 9.34
N PHE A 498 4.92 31.81 8.78
CA PHE A 498 3.69 32.46 9.26
C PHE A 498 2.70 31.48 9.89
N ASP A 499 3.15 30.27 10.26
CA ASP A 499 2.30 29.24 10.88
C ASP A 499 1.51 29.80 12.07
N ASN A 500 2.21 30.52 12.93
CA ASN A 500 1.64 31.12 14.13
C ASN A 500 0.46 32.06 13.83
N VAL A 501 0.50 32.79 12.70
CA VAL A 501 -0.57 33.69 12.27
C VAL A 501 -1.68 32.92 11.56
N ILE A 502 -1.33 31.96 10.70
CA ILE A 502 -2.30 31.12 9.98
C ILE A 502 -3.17 30.37 10.99
N VAL A 503 -2.56 29.75 12.02
CA VAL A 503 -3.26 29.06 13.12
C VAL A 503 -4.28 29.99 13.79
N GLN A 504 -3.97 31.26 14.01
CA GLN A 504 -4.93 32.21 14.61
C GLN A 504 -6.14 32.46 13.71
N PHE A 505 -5.94 32.60 12.41
CA PHE A 505 -7.06 32.70 11.47
C PHE A 505 -7.89 31.42 11.42
N VAL A 506 -7.25 30.25 11.44
CA VAL A 506 -7.96 28.96 11.51
C VAL A 506 -8.78 28.87 12.78
N LEU A 507 -8.20 29.24 13.93
CA LEU A 507 -8.89 29.26 15.21
C LEU A 507 -10.11 30.17 15.16
N LEU A 508 -9.95 31.44 14.76
CA LEU A 508 -11.06 32.39 14.64
C LEU A 508 -12.17 31.85 13.74
N LEU A 509 -11.83 31.41 12.53
CA LEU A 509 -12.81 30.87 11.59
C LEU A 509 -13.53 29.62 12.13
N SER A 510 -12.81 28.74 12.85
CA SER A 510 -13.40 27.55 13.46
C SER A 510 -14.37 27.86 14.60
N LEU A 511 -14.15 28.99 15.29
CA LEU A 511 -14.99 29.47 16.38
C LEU A 511 -16.30 30.11 15.89
N CYS A 512 -16.36 30.59 14.64
CA CYS A 512 -17.48 31.37 14.10
C CYS A 512 -18.77 30.60 13.77
N LYS A 513 -18.83 29.27 13.98
CA LYS A 513 -19.97 28.38 13.65
C LYS A 513 -20.61 28.69 12.27
N ASN A 514 -21.81 28.18 11.96
CA ASN A 514 -22.48 28.38 10.67
C ASN A 514 -23.05 29.81 10.49
N ASP A 515 -22.70 30.74 11.38
CA ASP A 515 -23.37 32.05 11.50
C ASP A 515 -22.66 33.14 10.67
N ILE A 516 -21.40 32.92 10.30
CA ILE A 516 -20.71 33.75 9.31
C ILE A 516 -20.96 33.22 7.91
N ASN A 517 -21.32 34.14 7.00
CA ASN A 517 -21.29 33.86 5.57
C ASN A 517 -19.84 33.78 5.08
N LEU A 518 -19.26 32.57 5.11
CA LEU A 518 -17.89 32.32 4.66
C LEU A 518 -17.70 32.70 3.18
N SER A 519 -18.77 32.72 2.38
CA SER A 519 -18.71 33.12 0.97
C SER A 519 -18.30 34.60 0.82
N ASP A 520 -18.74 35.49 1.72
CA ASP A 520 -18.36 36.91 1.70
C ASP A 520 -16.87 37.11 2.04
N ILE A 521 -16.35 36.27 2.95
CA ILE A 521 -14.92 36.22 3.28
C ILE A 521 -14.12 35.74 2.07
N ILE A 522 -14.57 34.66 1.42
CA ILE A 522 -13.92 34.15 0.20
C ILE A 522 -13.90 35.23 -0.89
N GLU A 523 -15.03 35.90 -1.14
CA GLU A 523 -15.10 36.99 -2.11
C GLU A 523 -14.12 38.11 -1.76
N THR A 524 -14.05 38.51 -0.49
CA THR A 524 -13.12 39.54 -0.01
C THR A 524 -11.66 39.16 -0.27
N LEU A 525 -11.29 37.89 -0.05
CA LEU A 525 -9.96 37.36 -0.32
C LEU A 525 -9.65 37.24 -1.81
N SER A 526 -10.68 37.11 -2.66
CA SER A 526 -10.53 36.99 -4.12
C SER A 526 -10.49 38.33 -4.87
N LYS A 527 -10.73 39.47 -4.20
CA LYS A 527 -10.75 40.80 -4.83
C LYS A 527 -9.41 41.21 -5.47
N ALA A 528 -9.38 41.30 -6.80
CA ALA A 528 -8.16 41.56 -7.58
C ALA A 528 -7.59 42.99 -7.42
N ASP A 529 -8.40 43.94 -6.98
CA ASP A 529 -8.07 45.37 -6.82
C ASP A 529 -7.43 45.73 -5.47
N LYS A 530 -7.68 44.96 -4.41
CA LYS A 530 -7.17 45.27 -3.05
C LYS A 530 -5.75 44.76 -2.82
N LYS A 531 -4.96 45.45 -1.97
CA LYS A 531 -3.65 44.92 -1.57
C LYS A 531 -3.83 43.71 -0.64
N PRO A 532 -2.94 42.70 -0.69
CA PRO A 532 -3.08 41.49 0.14
C PRO A 532 -3.18 41.77 1.65
N LEU A 533 -2.43 42.76 2.14
CA LEU A 533 -2.51 43.16 3.55
C LEU A 533 -3.88 43.75 3.92
N ASP A 534 -4.48 44.53 3.01
CA ASP A 534 -5.80 45.13 3.23
C ASP A 534 -6.91 44.07 3.18
N GLN A 535 -6.75 43.04 2.35
CA GLN A 535 -7.65 41.88 2.30
C GLN A 535 -7.60 41.09 3.62
N LEU A 536 -6.41 40.79 4.14
CA LEU A 536 -6.24 40.12 5.43
C LEU A 536 -6.83 40.94 6.59
N MET A 537 -6.67 42.27 6.55
CA MET A 537 -7.28 43.15 7.56
C MET A 537 -8.79 43.18 7.47
N ALA A 538 -9.37 43.23 6.26
CA ALA A 538 -10.81 43.15 6.09
C ALA A 538 -11.37 41.86 6.69
N VAL A 539 -10.73 40.72 6.45
CA VAL A 539 -11.13 39.44 7.05
C VAL A 539 -10.99 39.48 8.58
N ALA A 540 -9.88 39.98 9.11
CA ALA A 540 -9.70 40.10 10.57
C ALA A 540 -10.78 40.99 11.22
N VAL A 541 -11.15 42.09 10.57
CA VAL A 541 -12.23 42.98 11.03
C VAL A 541 -13.58 42.27 10.99
N THR A 542 -13.92 41.59 9.88
CA THR A 542 -15.16 40.82 9.77
C THR A 542 -15.27 39.77 10.88
N LEU A 543 -14.19 39.01 11.13
CA LEU A 543 -14.16 38.00 12.19
C LEU A 543 -14.27 38.63 13.57
N THR A 544 -13.62 39.77 13.80
CA THR A 544 -13.69 40.47 15.10
C THR A 544 -15.09 41.02 15.36
N ASN A 545 -15.72 41.64 14.37
CA ASN A 545 -17.08 42.18 14.49
C ASN A 545 -18.09 41.09 14.83
N TYR A 546 -17.96 39.91 14.21
CA TYR A 546 -18.81 38.77 14.56
C TYR A 546 -18.77 38.44 16.07
N PHE A 547 -17.58 38.40 16.67
CA PHE A 547 -17.44 38.11 18.11
C PHE A 547 -17.98 39.24 19.00
N LEU A 548 -17.90 40.49 18.53
CA LEU A 548 -18.45 41.65 19.26
C LEU A 548 -19.98 41.73 19.19
N GLU A 549 -20.58 41.24 18.11
CA GLU A 549 -22.04 41.22 17.90
C GLU A 549 -22.72 39.98 18.50
N CYS A 550 -21.95 38.93 18.84
CA CYS A 550 -22.48 37.73 19.47
C CYS A 550 -22.96 37.98 20.90
N VAL A 551 -24.28 37.94 21.12
CA VAL A 551 -24.88 37.96 22.47
C VAL A 551 -24.94 36.54 23.04
N PRO A 552 -24.26 36.22 24.16
CA PRO A 552 -24.32 34.89 24.75
C PRO A 552 -25.71 34.60 25.33
N GLN A 553 -26.22 33.39 25.11
CA GLN A 553 -27.33 32.87 25.91
C GLN A 553 -26.83 32.58 27.34
N GLU A 554 -27.65 32.84 28.37
CA GLU A 554 -27.26 32.69 29.79
C GLU A 554 -26.62 31.32 30.11
N ASN A 555 -27.10 30.26 29.47
CA ASN A 555 -26.64 28.89 29.69
C ASN A 555 -25.26 28.57 29.05
N ALA A 556 -24.72 29.50 28.25
CA ALA A 556 -23.49 29.32 27.47
C ALA A 556 -22.40 30.36 27.81
N LEU A 557 -22.56 31.13 28.90
CA LEU A 557 -21.68 32.24 29.26
C LEU A 557 -20.22 31.81 29.42
N GLN A 558 -19.96 30.65 30.04
CA GLN A 558 -18.59 30.17 30.25
C GLN A 558 -17.93 29.69 28.95
N GLU A 559 -18.68 29.02 28.08
CA GLU A 559 -18.20 28.66 26.72
C GLU A 559 -17.90 29.93 25.92
N PHE A 560 -18.76 30.94 26.00
CA PHE A 560 -18.56 32.23 25.35
C PHE A 560 -17.30 32.95 25.85
N MET A 561 -17.08 33.03 27.18
CA MET A 561 -15.87 33.64 27.74
C MET A 561 -14.60 32.95 27.25
N CYS A 562 -14.58 31.61 27.21
CA CYS A 562 -13.44 30.87 26.68
C CYS A 562 -13.18 31.18 25.19
N LYS A 563 -14.23 31.26 24.36
CA LYS A 563 -14.10 31.62 22.94
C LYS A 563 -13.62 33.06 22.75
N MET A 564 -14.14 34.00 23.53
CA MET A 564 -13.72 35.40 23.48
C MET A 564 -12.26 35.55 23.87
N ALA A 565 -11.80 34.86 24.92
CA ALA A 565 -10.38 34.86 25.29
C ALA A 565 -9.50 34.34 24.15
N MET A 566 -9.85 33.20 23.54
CA MET A 566 -9.13 32.66 22.37
C MET A 566 -9.16 33.63 21.18
N ALA A 567 -10.29 34.27 20.92
CA ALA A 567 -10.43 35.23 19.84
C ALA A 567 -9.58 36.49 20.07
N CYS A 568 -9.55 37.02 21.30
CA CYS A 568 -8.70 38.14 21.67
C CYS A 568 -7.22 37.81 21.47
N ASP A 569 -6.76 36.65 21.94
CA ASP A 569 -5.37 36.22 21.77
C ASP A 569 -4.99 36.09 20.29
N ALA A 570 -5.89 35.50 19.49
CA ALA A 570 -5.73 35.37 18.05
C ALA A 570 -5.63 36.74 17.35
N VAL A 571 -6.52 37.67 17.67
CA VAL A 571 -6.53 39.03 17.13
C VAL A 571 -5.27 39.80 17.52
N ILE A 572 -4.78 39.66 18.76
CA ILE A 572 -3.53 40.31 19.20
C ILE A 572 -2.34 39.87 18.33
N ILE A 573 -2.23 38.57 18.04
CA ILE A 573 -1.15 38.04 17.20
C ILE A 573 -1.28 38.55 15.76
N ILE A 574 -2.49 38.56 15.19
CA ILE A 574 -2.75 39.08 13.84
C ILE A 574 -2.42 40.58 13.76
N LEU A 575 -2.77 41.37 14.78
CA LEU A 575 -2.46 42.79 14.84
C LEU A 575 -0.94 43.05 14.98
N LYS A 576 -0.23 42.22 15.74
CA LYS A 576 1.24 42.28 15.80
C LYS A 576 1.84 42.00 14.42
N PHE A 577 1.37 40.96 13.73
CA PHE A 577 1.76 40.66 12.36
C PHE A 577 1.53 41.86 11.43
N TRP A 578 0.34 42.44 11.46
CA TRP A 578 -0.01 43.59 10.64
C TRP A 578 0.91 44.80 10.90
N ARG A 579 1.15 45.12 12.18
CA ARG A 579 2.01 46.24 12.59
C ARG A 579 3.41 46.07 12.03
N GLU A 580 3.98 44.87 12.12
CA GLU A 580 5.33 44.61 11.59
C GLU A 580 5.37 44.70 10.05
N LYS A 581 4.35 44.19 9.36
CA LYS A 581 4.28 44.31 7.89
C LYS A 581 4.09 45.74 7.40
N GLN A 582 3.34 46.57 8.13
CA GLN A 582 3.28 48.00 7.82
C GLN A 582 4.62 48.72 8.01
N LYS A 583 5.38 48.38 9.07
CA LYS A 583 6.72 48.95 9.28
C LYS A 583 7.66 48.60 8.13
N GLN A 584 7.67 47.33 7.71
CA GLN A 584 8.48 46.84 6.58
C GLN A 584 8.13 47.60 5.28
N ASN A 585 6.83 47.72 4.95
CA ASN A 585 6.39 48.46 3.76
C ASN A 585 6.79 49.94 3.79
N LYS A 586 6.74 50.60 4.96
CA LYS A 586 7.16 52.01 5.10
C LYS A 586 8.67 52.18 4.87
N ILE A 587 9.48 51.21 5.31
CA ILE A 587 10.94 51.23 5.10
C ILE A 587 11.25 51.04 3.61
N GLU A 588 10.59 50.10 2.95
CA GLU A 588 10.81 49.80 1.53
C GLU A 588 10.39 50.96 0.60
N ILE A 589 9.28 51.65 0.91
CA ILE A 589 8.87 52.86 0.16
C ILE A 589 9.88 53.99 0.35
N LYS A 590 10.47 54.12 1.56
CA LYS A 590 11.50 55.14 1.83
C LYS A 590 12.82 54.83 1.14
N SER A 591 13.23 53.56 1.03
CA SER A 591 14.45 53.18 0.31
C SER A 591 14.29 53.37 -1.20
N ARG A 592 13.13 53.01 -1.78
CA ARG A 592 12.84 53.23 -3.23
C ARG A 592 12.69 54.70 -3.63
N ARG A 593 12.47 55.62 -2.69
CA ARG A 593 12.47 57.08 -2.95
C ARG A 593 13.85 57.73 -2.80
N LYS A 594 14.83 57.01 -2.24
CA LYS A 594 16.21 57.47 -2.05
C LYS A 594 17.16 56.99 -3.16
N VAL A 595 16.81 55.90 -3.84
CA VAL A 595 17.36 55.49 -5.14
C VAL A 595 16.64 56.27 -6.23
#